data_AF-A0A7K0ITM5-F1
#
_entry.id   AF-A0A7K0ITM5-F1
#
_cell.length_a   1.000
_cell.length_b   1.000
_cell.length_c   1.000
_cell.angle_alpha   90.00
_cell.angle_beta   90.00
_cell.angle_gamma   90.00
#
_symmetry.space_group_name_H-M   'P 1'
#
loop_
_entity.id
_entity.type
_entity.pdbx_description
1 polymer ?
#
loop_
_entity_poly.entity_id
_entity_poly.type
_entity_poly.pdbx_seq_one_letter_code
_entity_poly.pdbx_strand_id
1 'polypeptide(L)'
;MKYTNLFDTRIQKTSIEDHSEIMSVFITAFRKEPNLEIQLINYYKGMPLSFNARISRIENGTLELKVYPQQAVAISDDHYTFIRSKLFKYDIVAKAFDVDIRQKTVSLRDLSYVEICAERRNHIRLRVNPPIDALYTTSQGTVRGEIIELSTAGAIMAVDYTVDIGTFEGGKLLFKLPESDHKTFCHIKVPARIITVMDISMPLHFIFSIAGDKTAEKNIAKYLFNRQIEIIRMLKDGCDIG
;
A
#
# COMPACT_ATOMS: atom_id res chain seq x y z
N MET A 1 12.33 1.14 2.41
CA MET A 1 11.21 0.31 2.95
C MET A 1 9.91 0.89 2.37
N LYS A 2 9.18 0.16 1.52
CA LYS A 2 8.10 0.72 0.67
C LYS A 2 6.73 0.93 1.37
N TYR A 3 6.60 0.65 2.68
CA TYR A 3 5.29 0.44 3.33
C TYR A 3 5.09 1.17 4.66
N THR A 4 6.01 2.07 5.05
CA THR A 4 5.99 2.75 6.36
C THR A 4 4.73 3.57 6.64
N ASN A 5 3.92 3.88 5.61
CA ASN A 5 2.69 4.65 5.76
C ASN A 5 1.40 3.79 5.81
N LEU A 6 1.52 2.46 5.74
CA LEU A 6 0.37 1.56 5.74
C LEU A 6 -0.05 1.12 7.14
N PHE A 7 0.88 1.07 8.09
CA PHE A 7 0.64 0.55 9.43
C PHE A 7 1.62 1.14 10.44
N ASP A 8 1.22 1.09 11.72
CA ASP A 8 2.09 1.36 12.86
C ASP A 8 2.34 0.04 13.62
N THR A 9 3.59 -0.22 13.99
CA THR A 9 3.92 -1.38 14.83
C THR A 9 3.34 -1.23 16.23
N ARG A 10 2.70 -2.29 16.73
CA ARG A 10 2.07 -2.35 18.06
C ARG A 10 2.81 -3.35 18.95
N ILE A 11 4.12 -3.17 19.11
CA ILE A 11 4.94 -4.04 19.96
C ILE A 11 4.34 -4.07 21.38
N GLN A 12 3.97 -5.26 21.85
CA GLN A 12 3.39 -5.45 23.18
C GLN A 12 4.48 -5.76 24.21
N LYS A 13 5.49 -6.54 23.81
CA LYS A 13 6.67 -6.86 24.63
C LYS A 13 7.94 -6.47 23.86
N THR A 14 8.53 -7.43 23.16
CA THR A 14 9.61 -7.23 22.18
C THR A 14 9.22 -7.90 20.87
N SER A 15 9.84 -7.51 19.74
CA SER A 15 9.53 -8.13 18.43
C SER A 15 9.72 -9.66 18.43
N ILE A 16 10.72 -10.16 19.16
CA ILE A 16 11.04 -11.58 19.27
C ILE A 16 9.99 -12.32 20.12
N GLU A 17 9.60 -11.73 21.25
CA GLU A 17 8.58 -12.32 22.14
C GLU A 17 7.20 -12.29 21.50
N ASP A 18 6.82 -11.17 20.87
CA ASP A 18 5.55 -11.04 20.14
C ASP A 18 5.48 -12.07 19.02
N HIS A 19 6.56 -12.24 18.25
CA HIS A 19 6.64 -13.27 17.21
C HIS A 19 6.42 -14.67 17.79
N SER A 20 7.12 -15.01 18.87
CA SER A 20 7.05 -16.33 19.51
C SER A 20 5.66 -16.61 20.10
N GLU A 21 5.02 -15.59 20.65
CA GLU A 21 3.64 -15.65 21.15
C GLU A 21 2.65 -15.90 20.01
N ILE A 22 2.72 -15.10 18.94
CA ILE A 22 1.87 -15.24 17.75
C ILE A 22 1.97 -16.67 17.19
N MET A 23 3.20 -17.18 17.03
CA MET A 23 3.44 -18.53 16.54
C MET A 23 2.84 -19.60 17.47
N SER A 24 2.98 -19.43 18.79
CA SER A 24 2.43 -20.37 19.78
C SER A 24 0.90 -20.42 19.74
N VAL A 25 0.25 -19.28 19.54
CA VAL A 25 -1.21 -19.19 19.36
C VAL A 25 -1.65 -19.91 18.09
N PHE A 26 -0.96 -19.66 16.97
CA PHE A 26 -1.27 -20.36 15.72
C PHE A 26 -1.05 -21.87 15.81
N ILE A 27 0.05 -22.33 16.42
CA ILE A 27 0.30 -23.76 16.65
C ILE A 27 -0.85 -24.40 17.45
N THR A 28 -1.26 -23.74 18.53
CA THR A 28 -2.33 -24.23 19.41
C THR A 28 -3.67 -24.29 18.67
N ALA A 29 -3.99 -23.25 17.89
CA ALA A 29 -5.23 -23.18 17.13
C ALA A 29 -5.25 -24.19 15.98
N PHE A 30 -4.16 -24.32 15.21
CA PHE A 30 -4.05 -25.25 14.10
C PHE A 30 -4.11 -26.73 14.54
N ARG A 31 -3.58 -27.06 15.72
CA ARG A 31 -3.73 -28.40 16.33
C ARG A 31 -5.19 -28.74 16.65
N LYS A 32 -5.99 -27.74 17.02
CA LYS A 32 -7.42 -27.92 17.31
C LYS A 32 -8.27 -27.93 16.04
N GLU A 33 -7.90 -27.11 15.06
CA GLU A 33 -8.59 -26.94 13.80
C GLU A 33 -7.59 -26.99 12.62
N PRO A 34 -7.33 -28.18 12.04
CA PRO A 34 -6.37 -28.33 10.92
C PRO A 34 -6.77 -27.61 9.63
N ASN A 35 -8.01 -27.09 9.56
CA ASN A 35 -8.51 -26.29 8.43
C ASN A 35 -8.63 -24.80 8.79
N LEU A 36 -7.94 -24.35 9.84
CA LEU A 36 -7.97 -22.95 10.29
C LEU A 36 -7.74 -21.98 9.14
N GLU A 37 -8.74 -21.13 8.90
CA GLU A 37 -8.67 -20.03 7.95
C GLU A 37 -8.33 -18.73 8.67
N ILE A 38 -7.52 -17.91 7.99
CA ILE A 38 -7.16 -16.56 8.39
C ILE A 38 -7.40 -15.62 7.21
N GLN A 39 -7.66 -14.35 7.48
CA GLN A 39 -7.80 -13.36 6.41
C GLN A 39 -6.45 -12.71 6.15
N LEU A 40 -6.03 -12.68 4.88
CA LEU A 40 -4.84 -11.97 4.42
C LEU A 40 -5.25 -10.66 3.77
N ILE A 41 -4.49 -9.59 4.03
CA ILE A 41 -4.73 -8.25 3.47
C ILE A 41 -3.44 -7.72 2.85
N ASN A 42 -3.51 -7.29 1.60
CA ASN A 42 -2.43 -6.64 0.86
C ASN A 42 -2.92 -5.35 0.18
N TYR A 43 -2.01 -4.40 -0.10
CA TYR A 43 -2.32 -3.17 -0.83
C TYR A 43 -1.59 -3.13 -2.17
N TYR A 44 -1.96 -4.03 -3.09
CA TYR A 44 -1.30 -4.16 -4.39
C TYR A 44 -1.45 -2.87 -5.21
N LYS A 45 -0.33 -2.16 -5.41
CA LYS A 45 -0.29 -0.82 -6.03
C LYS A 45 -1.28 0.17 -5.37
N GLY A 46 -1.52 0.01 -4.06
CA GLY A 46 -2.44 0.83 -3.27
C GLY A 46 -3.90 0.33 -3.23
N MET A 47 -4.27 -0.61 -4.11
CA MET A 47 -5.61 -1.22 -4.08
C MET A 47 -5.68 -2.30 -3.00
N PRO A 48 -6.63 -2.24 -2.05
CA PRO A 48 -6.77 -3.27 -1.02
C PRO A 48 -7.27 -4.58 -1.63
N LEU A 49 -6.59 -5.67 -1.28
CA LEU A 49 -6.97 -7.05 -1.55
C LEU A 49 -7.14 -7.77 -0.23
N SER A 50 -8.25 -8.49 -0.08
CA SER A 50 -8.54 -9.22 1.14
C SER A 50 -9.16 -10.57 0.79
N PHE A 51 -8.46 -11.64 1.13
CA PHE A 51 -8.88 -13.02 0.84
C PHE A 51 -8.60 -13.91 2.05
N ASN A 52 -9.43 -14.93 2.24
CA ASN A 52 -9.11 -15.99 3.20
C ASN A 52 -7.95 -16.83 2.68
N ALA A 53 -7.13 -17.33 3.60
CA ALA A 53 -6.07 -18.27 3.38
C ALA A 53 -6.15 -19.38 4.43
N ARG A 54 -5.77 -20.59 4.03
CA ARG A 54 -5.76 -21.75 4.92
C ARG A 54 -4.34 -22.05 5.35
N ILE A 55 -4.13 -22.25 6.65
CA ILE A 55 -2.83 -22.71 7.15
C ILE A 55 -2.62 -24.15 6.68
N SER A 56 -1.50 -24.40 6.00
CA SER A 56 -1.14 -25.75 5.54
C SER A 56 -0.11 -26.41 6.45
N ARG A 57 0.82 -25.63 6.99
CA ARG A 57 1.89 -26.12 7.86
C ARG A 57 2.41 -25.00 8.76
N ILE A 58 2.83 -25.37 9.96
CA ILE A 58 3.56 -24.49 10.87
C ILE A 58 4.79 -25.25 11.35
N GLU A 59 5.98 -24.80 10.98
CA GLU A 59 7.23 -25.49 11.29
C GLU A 59 8.39 -24.49 11.36
N ASN A 60 9.33 -24.68 12.29
CA ASN A 60 10.57 -23.88 12.40
C ASN A 60 10.36 -22.36 12.36
N GLY A 61 9.34 -21.84 13.06
CA GLY A 61 9.03 -20.40 13.10
C GLY A 61 8.40 -19.86 11.81
N THR A 62 8.04 -20.73 10.88
CA THR A 62 7.42 -20.38 9.60
C THR A 62 5.94 -20.77 9.58
N LEU A 63 5.13 -19.88 9.03
CA LEU A 63 3.72 -20.11 8.76
C LEU A 63 3.53 -20.30 7.25
N GLU A 64 3.15 -21.50 6.83
CA GLU A 64 2.84 -21.80 5.43
C GLU A 64 1.35 -21.80 5.17
N LEU A 65 0.96 -21.12 4.09
CA LEU A 65 -0.43 -20.87 3.75
C LEU A 65 -0.73 -21.33 2.33
N LYS A 66 -1.94 -21.88 2.14
CA LYS A 66 -2.60 -21.95 0.83
C LYS A 66 -3.42 -20.68 0.64
N VAL A 67 -3.18 -19.98 -0.46
CA VAL A 67 -3.74 -18.64 -0.73
C VAL A 67 -4.50 -18.62 -2.07
N TYR A 68 -5.24 -17.55 -2.34
CA TYR A 68 -5.75 -17.28 -3.68
C TYR A 68 -4.62 -16.78 -4.60
N PRO A 69 -4.63 -17.11 -5.91
CA PRO A 69 -3.59 -16.68 -6.85
C PRO A 69 -3.34 -15.16 -6.86
N GLN A 70 -4.40 -14.36 -6.81
CA GLN A 70 -4.31 -12.90 -6.77
C GLN A 70 -3.60 -12.40 -5.51
N GLN A 71 -3.82 -13.08 -4.37
CA GLN A 71 -3.12 -12.80 -3.12
C GLN A 71 -1.64 -13.17 -3.24
N ALA A 72 -1.31 -14.31 -3.86
CA ALA A 72 0.08 -14.70 -4.11
C ALA A 72 0.83 -13.67 -4.99
N VAL A 73 0.20 -13.19 -6.08
CA VAL A 73 0.77 -12.13 -6.93
C VAL A 73 1.05 -10.87 -6.11
N ALA A 74 0.09 -10.44 -5.30
CA ALA A 74 0.24 -9.25 -4.47
C ALA A 74 1.37 -9.40 -3.43
N ILE A 75 1.45 -10.55 -2.76
CA ILE A 75 2.49 -10.85 -1.79
C ILE A 75 3.87 -10.98 -2.49
N SER A 76 3.92 -11.52 -3.71
CA SER A 76 5.15 -11.63 -4.50
C SER A 76 5.73 -10.26 -4.86
N ASP A 77 4.89 -9.29 -5.23
CA ASP A 77 5.33 -7.92 -5.56
C ASP A 77 5.83 -7.14 -4.33
N ASP A 78 5.20 -7.38 -3.18
CA ASP A 78 5.41 -6.56 -1.98
C ASP A 78 6.28 -7.21 -0.89
N HIS A 79 6.42 -8.53 -0.90
CA HIS A 79 7.13 -9.36 0.07
C HIS A 79 6.62 -9.26 1.53
N TYR A 80 5.36 -8.88 1.74
CA TYR A 80 4.69 -8.93 3.04
C TYR A 80 3.19 -9.17 2.86
N THR A 81 2.48 -9.45 3.95
CA THR A 81 1.01 -9.43 4.05
C THR A 81 0.62 -8.99 5.46
N PHE A 82 -0.58 -8.43 5.61
CA PHE A 82 -1.23 -8.40 6.90
C PHE A 82 -2.07 -9.66 7.10
N ILE A 83 -2.26 -10.05 8.36
CA ILE A 83 -3.08 -11.16 8.80
C ILE A 83 -4.09 -10.62 9.80
N ARG A 84 -5.37 -10.86 9.52
CA ARG A 84 -6.49 -10.59 10.41
C ARG A 84 -7.12 -11.90 10.85
N SER A 85 -7.23 -12.09 12.16
CA SER A 85 -7.82 -13.30 12.75
C SER A 85 -8.42 -13.00 14.11
N LYS A 86 -9.53 -13.66 14.43
CA LYS A 86 -10.20 -13.58 15.74
C LYS A 86 -9.34 -14.12 16.89
N LEU A 87 -8.27 -14.83 16.57
CA LEU A 87 -7.30 -15.34 17.56
C LEU A 87 -6.51 -14.23 18.24
N PHE A 88 -6.44 -13.04 17.63
CA PHE A 88 -5.62 -11.94 18.10
C PHE A 88 -6.44 -10.68 18.29
N LYS A 89 -6.00 -9.86 19.24
CA LYS A 89 -6.59 -8.54 19.49
C LYS A 89 -6.20 -7.51 18.43
N TYR A 90 -5.00 -7.65 17.87
CA TYR A 90 -4.42 -6.76 16.87
C TYR A 90 -4.16 -7.54 15.59
N ASP A 91 -4.16 -6.82 14.46
CA ASP A 91 -3.70 -7.38 13.20
C ASP A 91 -2.20 -7.69 13.28
N ILE A 92 -1.73 -8.54 12.38
CA ILE A 92 -0.33 -8.96 12.33
C ILE A 92 0.23 -8.59 10.97
N VAL A 93 1.44 -8.04 10.91
CA VAL A 93 2.23 -7.99 9.67
C VAL A 93 3.17 -9.17 9.66
N ALA A 94 3.34 -9.78 8.48
CA ALA A 94 4.30 -10.86 8.28
C ALA A 94 5.07 -10.63 6.98
N LYS A 95 6.36 -10.96 6.97
CA LYS A 95 7.18 -10.93 5.76
C LYS A 95 7.07 -12.25 5.02
N ALA A 96 6.88 -12.16 3.71
CA ALA A 96 6.96 -13.32 2.84
C ALA A 96 8.41 -13.49 2.38
N PHE A 97 8.95 -14.69 2.58
CA PHE A 97 10.29 -15.02 2.08
C PHE A 97 10.26 -16.02 0.92
N ASP A 98 9.14 -16.72 0.74
CA ASP A 98 8.88 -17.61 -0.39
C ASP A 98 7.41 -17.52 -0.82
N VAL A 99 7.19 -17.46 -2.13
CA VAL A 99 5.87 -17.30 -2.75
C VAL A 99 5.85 -18.10 -4.05
N ASP A 100 4.97 -19.08 -4.13
CA ASP A 100 4.72 -19.86 -5.35
C ASP A 100 3.29 -19.61 -5.82
N ILE A 101 3.17 -18.89 -6.94
CA ILE A 101 1.88 -18.51 -7.52
C ILE A 101 1.16 -19.73 -8.13
N ARG A 102 1.89 -20.66 -8.77
CA ARG A 102 1.32 -21.90 -9.37
C ARG A 102 0.74 -22.81 -8.31
N GLN A 103 1.53 -23.07 -7.27
CA GLN A 103 1.14 -23.94 -6.16
C GLN A 103 0.24 -23.24 -5.15
N LYS A 104 0.05 -21.92 -5.32
CA LYS A 104 -0.79 -21.05 -4.51
C LYS A 104 -0.37 -21.12 -3.04
N THR A 105 0.93 -21.06 -2.81
CA THR A 105 1.56 -21.18 -1.50
C THR A 105 2.41 -19.98 -1.15
N VAL A 106 2.41 -19.63 0.13
CA VAL A 106 3.23 -18.55 0.69
C VAL A 106 3.82 -19.03 2.01
N SER A 107 5.09 -18.72 2.22
CA SER A 107 5.81 -18.96 3.48
C SER A 107 6.10 -17.61 4.16
N LEU A 108 5.59 -17.47 5.38
CA LEU A 108 5.65 -16.23 6.16
C LEU A 108 6.52 -16.38 7.40
N ARG A 109 7.23 -15.29 7.74
CA ARG A 109 8.05 -15.13 8.95
C ARG A 109 7.99 -13.69 9.48
N ASP A 110 8.76 -13.41 10.55
CA ASP A 110 8.90 -12.08 11.13
C ASP A 110 7.54 -11.44 11.52
N LEU A 111 6.65 -12.25 12.09
CA LEU A 111 5.31 -11.83 12.51
C LEU A 111 5.40 -10.79 13.63
N SER A 112 4.60 -9.72 13.54
CA SER A 112 4.53 -8.67 14.56
C SER A 112 3.15 -8.02 14.59
N TYR A 113 2.67 -7.65 15.78
CA TYR A 113 1.40 -6.93 15.93
C TYR A 113 1.47 -5.54 15.33
N VAL A 114 0.38 -5.12 14.66
CA VAL A 114 0.27 -3.83 13.97
C VAL A 114 -1.14 -3.26 14.08
N GLU A 115 -1.24 -1.96 13.82
CA GLU A 115 -2.50 -1.31 13.44
C GLU A 115 -2.44 -0.91 11.97
N ILE A 116 -3.39 -1.35 11.15
CA ILE A 116 -3.43 -1.05 9.71
C ILE A 116 -4.00 0.35 9.49
N CYS A 117 -3.12 1.35 9.56
CA CYS A 117 -3.44 2.77 9.34
C CYS A 117 -4.13 3.05 7.99
N ALA A 118 -3.87 2.22 6.98
CA ALA A 118 -4.45 2.36 5.65
C ALA A 118 -5.98 2.15 5.60
N GLU A 119 -6.57 1.38 6.51
CA GLU A 119 -8.03 1.18 6.58
C GLU A 119 -8.77 2.41 7.13
N ARG A 120 -8.08 3.30 7.85
CA ARG A 120 -8.65 4.55 8.38
C ARG A 120 -8.82 5.64 7.30
N ARG A 121 -8.45 5.35 6.05
CA ARG A 121 -8.49 6.32 4.95
C ARG A 121 -9.89 6.39 4.35
N ASN A 122 -10.44 7.60 4.23
CA ASN A 122 -11.72 7.84 3.54
C ASN A 122 -11.63 7.78 2.01
N HIS A 123 -10.42 7.77 1.46
CA HIS A 123 -10.18 7.79 0.02
C HIS A 123 -9.15 6.73 -0.35
N ILE A 124 -9.46 5.92 -1.36
CA ILE A 124 -8.50 5.00 -1.98
C ILE A 124 -7.31 5.80 -2.52
N ARG A 125 -6.11 5.30 -2.26
CA ARG A 125 -4.85 5.85 -2.78
C ARG A 125 -4.25 4.80 -3.69
N LEU A 126 -3.96 5.15 -4.93
CA LEU A 126 -3.38 4.24 -5.91
C LEU A 126 -2.02 4.74 -6.36
N ARG A 127 -1.10 3.80 -6.58
CA ARG A 127 0.16 4.09 -7.26
C ARG A 127 -0.15 4.40 -8.73
N VAL A 128 0.26 5.59 -9.18
CA VAL A 128 0.13 5.97 -10.58
C VAL A 128 1.21 5.28 -11.40
N ASN A 129 0.90 4.97 -12.65
CA ASN A 129 1.85 4.37 -13.58
C ASN A 129 1.52 4.81 -15.01
N PRO A 130 2.44 5.49 -15.72
CA PRO A 130 3.73 6.00 -15.24
C PRO A 130 3.58 7.07 -14.14
N PRO A 131 4.66 7.44 -13.42
CA PRO A 131 4.70 8.66 -12.61
C PRO A 131 4.28 9.90 -13.41
N ILE A 132 3.68 10.88 -12.74
CA ILE A 132 3.09 12.05 -13.40
C ILE A 132 3.88 13.31 -13.03
N ASP A 133 4.49 13.96 -14.02
CA ASP A 133 5.11 15.27 -13.86
C ASP A 133 4.17 16.24 -13.13
N ALA A 134 4.68 16.84 -12.05
CA ALA A 134 3.93 17.74 -11.21
C ALA A 134 4.75 18.96 -10.77
N LEU A 135 4.04 20.04 -10.54
CA LEU A 135 4.57 21.32 -10.09
C LEU A 135 3.80 21.78 -8.86
N TYR A 136 4.50 21.97 -7.74
CA TYR A 136 3.95 22.57 -6.53
C TYR A 136 4.48 23.99 -6.40
N THR A 137 3.59 24.98 -6.33
CA THR A 137 3.97 26.41 -6.29
C THR A 137 3.42 27.08 -5.03
N THR A 138 4.28 27.79 -4.31
CA THR A 138 3.97 28.62 -3.14
C THR A 138 4.41 30.07 -3.39
N SER A 139 4.25 30.93 -2.38
CA SER A 139 4.82 32.29 -2.37
C SER A 139 6.36 32.28 -2.34
N GLN A 140 6.96 31.24 -1.75
CA GLN A 140 8.40 31.10 -1.53
C GLN A 140 9.14 30.43 -2.68
N GLY A 141 8.43 29.76 -3.59
CA GLY A 141 9.05 29.14 -4.75
C GLY A 141 8.25 27.99 -5.34
N THR A 142 8.95 27.16 -6.09
CA THR A 142 8.35 26.07 -6.86
C THR A 142 9.14 24.78 -6.70
N VAL A 143 8.43 23.68 -6.43
CA VAL A 143 8.97 22.32 -6.47
C VAL A 143 8.48 21.62 -7.72
N ARG A 144 9.39 20.97 -8.42
CA ARG A 144 9.06 20.03 -9.48
C ARG A 144 9.34 18.61 -8.99
N GLY A 145 8.50 17.68 -9.38
CA GLY A 145 8.71 16.27 -9.10
C GLY A 145 7.71 15.41 -9.87
N GLU A 146 7.59 14.16 -9.46
CA GLU A 146 6.68 13.21 -10.07
C GLU A 146 5.69 12.69 -9.03
N ILE A 147 4.39 12.82 -9.29
CA ILE A 147 3.37 12.15 -8.49
C ILE A 147 3.53 10.65 -8.71
N ILE A 148 3.67 9.90 -7.60
CA ILE A 148 3.79 8.44 -7.59
C ILE A 148 2.57 7.76 -6.95
N GLU A 149 1.81 8.49 -6.12
CA GLU A 149 0.58 8.00 -5.49
C GLU A 149 -0.47 9.13 -5.49
N LEU A 150 -1.72 8.78 -5.78
CA LEU A 150 -2.82 9.74 -5.88
C LEU A 150 -4.10 9.21 -5.24
N SER A 151 -4.85 10.09 -4.58
CA SER A 151 -6.27 9.96 -4.26
C SER A 151 -7.01 11.26 -4.61
N THR A 152 -8.33 11.28 -4.42
CA THR A 152 -9.12 12.52 -4.58
C THR A 152 -8.80 13.58 -3.53
N ALA A 153 -8.13 13.24 -2.42
CA ALA A 153 -7.86 14.13 -1.30
C ALA A 153 -6.36 14.29 -0.97
N GLY A 154 -5.47 13.65 -1.72
CA GLY A 154 -4.04 13.73 -1.45
C GLY A 154 -3.18 13.12 -2.55
N ALA A 155 -1.90 13.44 -2.52
CA ALA A 155 -0.91 12.92 -3.45
C ALA A 155 0.45 12.74 -2.74
N ILE A 156 1.29 11.85 -3.28
CA ILE A 156 2.70 11.75 -2.93
C ILE A 156 3.50 12.12 -4.18
N MET A 157 4.36 13.12 -4.06
CA MET A 157 5.30 13.55 -5.10
C MET A 157 6.72 13.17 -4.70
N ALA A 158 7.42 12.44 -5.55
CA ALA A 158 8.84 12.18 -5.42
C ALA A 158 9.65 13.34 -6.03
N VAL A 159 10.66 13.80 -5.32
CA VAL A 159 11.54 14.91 -5.70
C VAL A 159 12.99 14.47 -5.56
N ASP A 160 13.76 14.57 -6.65
CA ASP A 160 15.11 14.04 -6.78
C ASP A 160 16.21 15.07 -6.46
N TYR A 161 15.84 16.21 -5.90
CA TYR A 161 16.75 17.23 -5.40
C TYR A 161 16.32 17.77 -4.03
N THR A 162 17.25 18.39 -3.30
CA THR A 162 16.98 19.05 -2.02
C THR A 162 16.21 20.34 -2.25
N VAL A 163 15.16 20.55 -1.47
CA VAL A 163 14.27 21.71 -1.58
C VAL A 163 14.26 22.45 -0.25
N ASP A 164 14.61 23.74 -0.28
CA ASP A 164 14.41 24.65 0.84
C ASP A 164 13.17 25.49 0.59
N ILE A 165 12.00 24.91 0.87
CA ILE A 165 10.74 25.63 0.84
C ILE A 165 10.17 25.51 2.23
N GLY A 166 9.82 26.66 2.82
CA GLY A 166 9.15 26.77 4.11
C GLY A 166 8.05 25.72 4.21
N THR A 167 8.37 24.64 4.91
CA THR A 167 7.55 23.44 4.94
C THR A 167 6.21 23.85 5.55
N PHE A 168 5.11 23.38 4.96
CA PHE A 168 3.72 23.50 5.47
C PHE A 168 2.87 24.72 5.05
N GLU A 169 3.37 25.67 4.25
CA GLU A 169 2.47 26.68 3.66
C GLU A 169 1.49 26.07 2.64
N GLY A 170 0.32 26.71 2.47
CA GLY A 170 -0.63 26.36 1.42
C GLY A 170 -0.12 26.82 0.05
N GLY A 171 -0.29 25.99 -0.96
CA GLY A 171 0.14 26.27 -2.33
C GLY A 171 -0.81 25.69 -3.37
N LYS A 172 -0.35 25.61 -4.61
CA LYS A 172 -1.09 24.99 -5.71
C LYS A 172 -0.28 23.84 -6.29
N LEU A 173 -0.91 22.67 -6.40
CA LEU A 173 -0.37 21.51 -7.10
C LEU A 173 -0.96 21.46 -8.51
N LEU A 174 -0.09 21.38 -9.51
CA LEU A 174 -0.41 21.34 -10.93
C LEU A 174 0.15 20.05 -11.54
N PHE A 175 -0.68 19.32 -12.26
CA PHE A 175 -0.29 18.09 -12.97
C PHE A 175 -1.26 17.79 -14.10
N LYS A 176 -0.93 16.80 -14.94
CA LYS A 176 -1.76 16.39 -16.08
C LYS A 176 -2.13 14.92 -15.97
N LEU A 177 -3.42 14.63 -15.93
CA LEU A 177 -3.91 13.25 -15.94
C LEU A 177 -4.18 12.80 -17.39
N PRO A 178 -3.73 11.61 -17.79
CA PRO A 178 -4.11 11.07 -19.09
C PRO A 178 -5.60 10.74 -19.11
N GLU A 179 -6.25 11.01 -20.24
CA GLU A 179 -7.62 10.57 -20.50
C GLU A 179 -7.65 9.13 -21.02
N SER A 180 -8.85 8.58 -21.21
CA SER A 180 -9.08 7.18 -21.62
C SER A 180 -8.44 6.82 -22.97
N ASP A 181 -8.15 7.80 -23.83
CA ASP A 181 -7.48 7.59 -25.12
C ASP A 181 -5.96 7.60 -25.03
N HIS A 182 -5.40 7.91 -23.85
CA HIS A 182 -3.98 8.10 -23.55
C HIS A 182 -3.25 9.11 -24.46
N LYS A 183 -3.98 9.89 -25.27
CA LYS A 183 -3.45 10.89 -26.20
C LYS A 183 -3.77 12.31 -25.72
N THR A 184 -4.88 12.45 -25.01
CA THR A 184 -5.31 13.70 -24.42
C THR A 184 -5.07 13.72 -22.92
N PHE A 185 -4.92 14.92 -22.38
CA PHE A 185 -4.61 15.14 -20.97
C PHE A 185 -5.56 16.16 -20.37
N CYS A 186 -6.00 15.89 -19.14
CA CYS A 186 -6.73 16.81 -18.32
C CYS A 186 -5.78 17.51 -17.35
N HIS A 187 -5.68 18.84 -17.43
CA HIS A 187 -4.90 19.63 -16.49
C HIS A 187 -5.63 19.76 -15.16
N ILE A 188 -4.97 19.32 -14.10
CA ILE A 188 -5.45 19.47 -12.74
C ILE A 188 -4.65 20.58 -12.08
N LYS A 189 -5.36 21.55 -11.48
CA LYS A 189 -4.80 22.62 -10.67
C LYS A 189 -5.62 22.76 -9.41
N VAL A 190 -5.03 22.40 -8.28
CA VAL A 190 -5.73 22.28 -7.00
C VAL A 190 -4.96 22.95 -5.87
N PRO A 191 -5.62 23.63 -4.94
CA PRO A 191 -5.05 23.95 -3.65
C PRO A 191 -4.47 22.70 -2.97
N ALA A 192 -3.24 22.80 -2.49
CA ALA A 192 -2.55 21.71 -1.81
C ALA A 192 -1.69 22.22 -0.66
N ARG A 193 -1.56 21.42 0.38
CA ARG A 193 -0.70 21.69 1.54
C ARG A 193 0.19 20.48 1.78
N ILE A 194 1.48 20.73 2.03
CA ILE A 194 2.41 19.68 2.46
C ILE A 194 2.00 19.26 3.88
N ILE A 195 1.76 17.98 4.08
CA ILE A 195 1.50 17.38 5.39
C ILE A 195 2.81 16.96 6.06
N THR A 196 3.69 16.33 5.29
CA THR A 196 5.02 15.90 5.74
C THR A 196 5.90 15.62 4.53
N VAL A 197 7.21 15.57 4.76
CA VAL A 197 8.21 15.15 3.78
C VAL A 197 8.94 13.96 4.38
N MET A 198 8.99 12.83 3.68
CA MET A 198 9.81 11.70 4.08
C MET A 198 11.21 11.89 3.48
N ASP A 199 12.21 12.06 4.33
CA ASP A 199 13.57 12.51 4.01
C ASP A 199 14.65 11.48 4.35
N ILE A 200 14.27 10.22 4.57
CA ILE A 200 15.18 9.13 4.98
C ILE A 200 16.26 8.86 3.92
N SER A 201 15.96 9.11 2.64
CA SER A 201 16.87 9.01 1.50
C SER A 201 16.26 9.68 0.28
N MET A 202 17.08 10.12 -0.69
CA MET A 202 16.58 10.53 -2.00
C MET A 202 15.91 9.36 -2.76
N PRO A 203 14.85 9.63 -3.56
CA PRO A 203 14.14 10.90 -3.69
C PRO A 203 13.32 11.24 -2.43
N LEU A 204 13.20 12.54 -2.13
CA LEU A 204 12.33 13.06 -1.07
C LEU A 204 10.87 12.82 -1.46
N HIS A 205 10.06 12.36 -0.52
CA HIS A 205 8.63 12.14 -0.77
C HIS A 205 7.78 13.19 -0.06
N PHE A 206 7.26 14.14 -0.83
CA PHE A 206 6.35 15.17 -0.36
C PHE A 206 4.93 14.61 -0.33
N ILE A 207 4.33 14.56 0.86
CA ILE A 207 2.96 14.09 1.07
C ILE A 207 2.04 15.31 1.14
N PHE A 208 1.06 15.37 0.24
CA PHE A 208 0.12 16.47 0.13
C PHE A 208 -1.28 16.09 0.60
N SER A 209 -1.96 17.01 1.28
CA SER A 209 -3.42 17.09 1.27
C SER A 209 -3.85 17.99 0.11
N ILE A 210 -4.85 17.56 -0.64
CA ILE A 210 -5.42 18.29 -1.77
C ILE A 210 -6.86 18.69 -1.42
N ALA A 211 -7.23 19.91 -1.77
CA ALA A 211 -8.62 20.36 -1.75
C ALA A 211 -9.03 20.70 -3.18
N GLY A 212 -9.64 19.74 -3.88
CA GLY A 212 -10.15 19.94 -5.24
C GLY A 212 -11.49 20.66 -5.25
N ASP A 213 -11.81 21.31 -6.36
CA ASP A 213 -13.22 21.61 -6.66
C ASP A 213 -13.92 20.35 -7.20
N LYS A 214 -15.25 20.43 -7.37
CA LYS A 214 -16.06 19.30 -7.88
C LYS A 214 -15.56 18.77 -9.23
N THR A 215 -14.96 19.63 -10.06
CA THR A 215 -14.47 19.26 -11.39
C THR A 215 -13.16 18.48 -11.28
N ALA A 216 -12.20 18.99 -10.52
CA ALA A 216 -10.92 18.33 -10.27
C ALA A 216 -11.12 16.99 -9.56
N GLU A 217 -11.98 16.93 -8.54
CA GLU A 217 -12.33 15.68 -7.84
C GLU A 217 -12.92 14.64 -8.79
N LYS A 218 -13.86 15.06 -9.66
CA LYS A 218 -14.46 14.17 -10.67
C LYS A 218 -13.41 13.62 -11.64
N ASN A 219 -12.49 14.46 -12.11
CA ASN A 219 -11.46 14.05 -13.06
C ASN A 219 -10.42 13.12 -12.41
N ILE A 220 -10.01 13.40 -11.17
CA ILE A 220 -9.14 12.51 -10.39
C ILE A 220 -9.85 11.18 -10.14
N ALA A 221 -11.12 11.18 -9.75
CA ALA A 221 -11.89 9.96 -9.51
C ALA A 221 -12.03 9.11 -10.79
N LYS A 222 -12.31 9.74 -11.94
CA LYS A 222 -12.35 9.05 -13.25
C LYS A 222 -11.01 8.36 -13.57
N TYR A 223 -9.89 9.07 -13.36
CA TYR A 223 -8.56 8.49 -13.56
C TYR A 223 -8.30 7.31 -12.62
N LEU A 224 -8.59 7.46 -11.32
CA LEU A 224 -8.38 6.40 -10.33
C LEU A 224 -9.22 5.15 -10.64
N PHE A 225 -10.46 5.32 -11.12
CA PHE A 225 -11.30 4.20 -11.53
C PHE A 225 -10.68 3.41 -12.70
N ASN A 226 -10.20 4.10 -13.74
CA ASN A 226 -9.48 3.46 -14.84
C ASN A 226 -8.22 2.73 -14.33
N ARG A 227 -7.48 3.36 -13.43
CA ARG A 227 -6.30 2.76 -12.80
C ARG A 227 -6.63 1.49 -12.01
N GLN A 228 -7.78 1.43 -11.32
CA GLN A 228 -8.23 0.21 -10.65
C GLN A 228 -8.48 -0.92 -11.65
N ILE A 229 -9.12 -0.64 -12.78
CA ILE A 229 -9.35 -1.63 -13.83
C ILE A 229 -8.02 -2.17 -14.36
N GLU A 230 -7.03 -1.30 -14.59
CA GLU A 230 -5.69 -1.71 -14.99
C GLU A 230 -5.03 -2.61 -13.94
N ILE A 231 -5.07 -2.23 -12.67
CA ILE A 231 -4.48 -3.03 -11.58
C ILE A 231 -5.15 -4.41 -11.50
N ILE A 232 -6.47 -4.49 -11.68
CA ILE A 232 -7.20 -5.78 -11.73
C ILE A 232 -6.73 -6.64 -12.91
N ARG A 233 -6.48 -6.05 -14.08
CA ARG A 233 -5.93 -6.78 -15.23
C ARG A 233 -4.52 -7.28 -14.93
N MET A 234 -3.65 -6.43 -14.37
CA MET A 234 -2.30 -6.81 -13.95
C MET A 234 -2.30 -7.98 -12.96
N LEU A 235 -3.24 -8.02 -12.02
CA LEU A 235 -3.40 -9.15 -11.09
C LEU A 235 -3.78 -10.44 -11.82
N LYS A 236 -4.67 -10.37 -12.81
CA LYS A 236 -5.05 -11.54 -13.62
C LYS A 236 -3.88 -12.04 -14.44
N ASP A 237 -3.19 -11.14 -15.16
CA ASP A 237 -2.04 -11.50 -15.98
C ASP A 237 -0.92 -12.11 -15.12
N GLY A 238 -0.70 -11.59 -13.90
CA GLY A 238 0.25 -12.16 -12.94
C GLY A 238 -0.12 -13.57 -12.48
N CYS A 239 -1.41 -13.91 -12.40
CA CYS A 239 -1.86 -15.27 -12.10
C CYS A 239 -1.61 -16.25 -13.27
N ASP A 240 -1.62 -15.76 -14.51
CA ASP A 240 -1.47 -16.59 -15.71
C ASP A 240 0.01 -16.92 -16.02
N ILE A 241 0.92 -16.02 -15.64
CA ILE A 241 2.38 -16.19 -15.83
C ILE A 241 3.01 -16.98 -14.68
N GLY A 242 2.51 -16.72 -13.46
CA GLY A 242 2.99 -17.28 -12.21
C GLY A 242 2.98 -18.77 -12.25
#